data_AF-A0A1H8W998-F1
#
_entry.id   AF-A0A1H8W998-F1
#
_cell.length_a   1.000
_cell.length_b   1.000
_cell.length_c   1.000
_cell.angle_alpha   90.00
_cell.angle_beta   90.00
_cell.angle_gamma   90.00
#
_symmetry.space_group_name_H-M   'P 1'
#
loop_
_entity.id
_entity.type
_entity.pdbx_description
1 polymer ?
#
loop_
_entity_poly.entity_id
_entity_poly.type
_entity_poly.pdbx_seq_one_letter_code
_entity_poly.pdbx_strand_id
1 'polypeptide(L)'
;MAEKNPKLDPQPGSNTEKPPEQWVSGDEPMTGAQASYLTTLCEEAKVKPPESALTKAHASKMIEELKARLADNRQRQRRPADLSGVLARLA
;
A
#
# COMPACT_ATOMS: atom_id res chain seq x y z
N MET A 1 39.86 12.57 -28.02
CA MET A 1 39.86 12.15 -26.61
C MET A 1 38.46 11.64 -26.31
N ALA A 2 38.29 10.36 -25.96
CA ALA A 2 36.96 9.76 -25.75
C ALA A 2 36.38 10.23 -24.41
N GLU A 3 35.27 10.95 -24.49
CA GLU A 3 34.55 11.55 -23.37
C GLU A 3 33.92 10.45 -22.52
N LYS A 4 34.45 10.26 -21.31
CA LYS A 4 33.95 9.29 -20.34
C LYS A 4 32.57 9.75 -19.86
N ASN A 5 31.52 9.04 -20.27
CA ASN A 5 30.14 9.27 -19.87
C ASN A 5 29.92 8.66 -18.46
N PRO A 6 29.76 9.45 -17.38
CA PRO A 6 29.73 8.96 -16.00
C PRO A 6 28.45 8.19 -15.64
N LYS A 7 27.48 8.06 -16.56
CA LYS A 7 26.21 7.34 -16.36
C LYS A 7 26.27 5.85 -16.70
N LEU A 8 27.42 5.34 -17.13
CA LEU A 8 27.62 3.93 -17.49
C LEU A 8 28.35 3.12 -16.41
N ASP A 9 28.56 3.70 -15.23
CA ASP A 9 29.21 3.01 -14.12
C ASP A 9 28.24 1.96 -13.54
N PRO A 10 28.53 0.64 -13.63
CA PRO A 10 27.72 -0.40 -13.01
C PRO A 10 28.09 -0.50 -11.54
N GLN A 11 28.04 0.62 -10.81
CA GLN A 11 28.06 0.58 -9.37
C GLN A 11 26.72 -0.02 -8.93
N PRO A 12 26.69 -1.13 -8.17
CA PRO A 12 25.49 -1.58 -7.48
C PRO A 12 25.28 -0.64 -6.29
N GLY A 13 25.02 0.63 -6.59
CA GLY A 13 24.62 1.65 -5.63
C GLY A 13 23.19 1.37 -5.23
N SER A 14 22.99 0.25 -4.54
CA SER A 14 21.89 -0.09 -3.65
C SER A 14 20.66 0.79 -3.89
N ASN A 15 19.99 0.59 -5.01
CA ASN A 15 18.60 1.06 -5.17
C ASN A 15 17.69 0.12 -4.36
N THR A 16 18.12 -0.17 -3.13
CA THR A 16 17.34 -0.79 -2.08
C THR A 16 16.15 0.11 -1.94
N GLU A 17 14.99 -0.39 -2.35
CA GLU A 17 13.70 0.28 -2.29
C GLU A 17 13.55 0.92 -0.91
N LYS A 18 13.91 2.21 -0.81
CA LYS A 18 13.88 2.90 0.47
C LYS A 18 12.42 2.96 0.88
N PRO A 19 12.07 2.54 2.10
CA PRO A 19 10.71 2.71 2.57
C PRO A 19 10.34 4.19 2.45
N PRO A 20 9.08 4.52 2.13
CA PRO A 20 8.64 5.90 1.88
C PRO A 20 8.94 6.85 3.05
N GLU A 21 9.14 6.31 4.26
CA GLU A 21 9.54 7.00 5.49
C GLU A 21 11.01 7.50 5.45
N GLN A 22 11.87 6.91 4.61
CA GLN A 22 13.29 7.29 4.42
C GLN A 22 13.52 8.23 3.23
N TRP A 23 12.45 8.66 2.54
CA TRP A 23 12.57 9.67 1.50
C TRP A 23 12.73 11.05 2.14
N VAL A 24 13.63 11.88 1.60
CA VAL A 24 13.86 13.26 2.06
C VAL A 24 12.56 14.11 1.99
N SER A 25 11.62 13.69 1.14
CA SER A 25 10.25 14.23 0.98
C SER A 25 9.19 13.63 1.92
N GLY A 26 9.56 12.74 2.84
CA GLY A 26 8.60 12.00 3.66
C GLY A 26 7.81 12.87 4.64
N ASP A 27 8.45 13.95 5.14
CA ASP A 27 7.88 14.92 6.09
C ASP A 27 7.05 16.02 5.41
N GLU A 28 7.04 16.07 4.07
CA GLU A 28 6.20 17.01 3.33
C GLU A 28 4.71 16.73 3.62
N PRO A 29 3.82 17.75 3.56
CA PRO A 29 2.39 17.52 3.68
C PRO A 29 1.91 16.56 2.58
N MET A 30 0.88 15.76 2.88
CA MET A 30 0.31 14.86 1.87
C MET A 30 -0.14 15.64 0.64
N THR A 31 0.02 15.03 -0.54
CA THR A 31 -0.47 15.63 -1.78
C THR A 31 -1.99 15.51 -1.88
N GLY A 32 -2.63 16.41 -2.62
CA GLY A 32 -4.08 16.33 -2.87
C GLY A 32 -4.52 14.98 -3.46
N ALA A 33 -3.67 14.37 -4.30
CA ALA A 33 -3.93 13.03 -4.84
C ALA A 33 -3.94 11.94 -3.76
N GLN A 34 -3.01 11.99 -2.80
CA GLN A 34 -3.01 11.07 -1.65
C GLN A 34 -4.26 11.26 -0.78
N ALA A 35 -4.66 12.51 -0.54
CA ALA A 35 -5.86 12.83 0.23
C ALA A 35 -7.13 12.27 -0.41
N SER A 36 -7.33 12.52 -1.72
CA SER A 36 -8.48 11.99 -2.45
C SER A 36 -8.52 10.47 -2.44
N TYR A 37 -7.35 9.81 -2.57
CA TYR A 37 -7.29 8.35 -2.57
C TYR A 37 -7.58 7.76 -1.18
N LEU A 38 -7.06 8.38 -0.11
CA LEU A 38 -7.39 8.00 1.27
C LEU A 38 -8.90 8.10 1.53
N THR A 39 -9.57 9.15 1.07
CA THR A 39 -11.03 9.30 1.21
C THR A 39 -11.76 8.10 0.64
N THR A 40 -11.48 7.73 -0.62
CA THR A 40 -12.11 6.57 -1.27
C THR A 40 -11.83 5.27 -0.52
N LEU A 41 -10.57 5.02 -0.13
CA LEU A 41 -10.20 3.81 0.61
C LEU A 41 -10.88 3.75 1.99
N CYS A 42 -11.04 4.88 2.67
CA CYS A 42 -11.73 4.96 3.95
C CYS A 42 -13.23 4.64 3.79
N GLU A 43 -13.87 5.17 2.76
CA GLU A 43 -15.27 4.86 2.44
C GLU A 43 -15.47 3.38 2.11
N GLU A 44 -14.61 2.80 1.27
CA GLU A 44 -14.65 1.37 0.93
C GLU A 44 -14.43 0.48 2.16
N ALA A 45 -13.48 0.86 3.03
CA ALA A 45 -13.17 0.14 4.26
C ALA A 45 -14.17 0.45 5.40
N LYS A 46 -15.12 1.37 5.18
CA LYS A 46 -16.08 1.88 6.17
C LYS A 46 -15.41 2.36 7.46
N VAL A 47 -14.27 3.05 7.32
CA VAL A 47 -13.52 3.66 8.43
C VAL A 47 -13.55 5.18 8.35
N LYS A 48 -13.28 5.85 9.47
CA LYS A 48 -13.19 7.31 9.50
C LYS A 48 -11.91 7.77 8.78
N PRO A 49 -11.99 8.82 7.95
CA PRO A 49 -10.81 9.44 7.37
C PRO A 49 -9.94 10.08 8.48
N PRO A 50 -8.63 10.26 8.22
CA PRO A 50 -7.75 10.95 9.15
C PRO A 50 -8.21 12.41 9.35
N GLU A 51 -8.39 12.83 10.61
CA GLU A 51 -8.83 14.19 10.96
C GLU A 51 -7.70 15.23 10.87
N SER A 52 -6.44 14.78 10.88
CA SER A 52 -5.25 15.64 10.89
C SER A 52 -4.54 15.63 9.55
N ALA A 53 -3.87 16.74 9.22
CA ALA A 53 -2.97 16.81 8.08
C ALA A 53 -1.85 15.77 8.24
N LEU A 54 -1.84 14.76 7.38
CA LEU A 54 -0.81 13.73 7.36
C LEU A 54 0.36 14.20 6.49
N THR A 55 1.56 13.80 6.89
CA THR A 55 2.74 13.83 6.00
C THR A 55 2.58 12.83 4.85
N LYS A 56 3.29 13.06 3.74
CA LYS A 56 3.31 12.20 2.56
C LYS A 56 3.70 10.77 2.91
N ALA A 57 4.66 10.57 3.81
CA ALA A 57 5.06 9.25 4.29
C ALA A 57 3.92 8.56 5.05
N HIS A 58 3.30 9.26 6.01
CA HIS A 58 2.16 8.71 6.77
C HIS A 58 0.96 8.42 5.88
N ALA A 59 0.64 9.30 4.94
CA ALA A 59 -0.45 9.08 3.99
C ALA A 59 -0.19 7.83 3.13
N SER A 60 1.03 7.66 2.62
CA SER A 60 1.41 6.46 1.84
C SER A 60 1.28 5.18 2.66
N LYS A 61 1.73 5.18 3.92
CA LYS A 61 1.62 4.03 4.82
C LYS A 61 0.17 3.64 5.09
N MET A 62 -0.69 4.63 5.33
CA MET A 62 -2.11 4.42 5.57
C MET A 62 -2.84 3.89 4.32
N ILE A 63 -2.49 4.38 3.14
CA ILE A 63 -3.01 3.87 1.86
C ILE A 63 -2.71 2.36 1.72
N GLU A 64 -1.47 1.96 1.98
CA GLU A 64 -1.06 0.55 1.86
C GLU A 64 -1.77 -0.34 2.89
N GLU A 65 -1.92 0.12 4.13
CA GLU A 65 -2.68 -0.60 5.17
C GLU A 65 -4.15 -0.80 4.76
N LEU A 66 -4.81 0.26 4.29
CA LEU A 66 -6.21 0.18 3.87
C LEU A 66 -6.39 -0.74 2.66
N LYS A 67 -5.50 -0.67 1.67
CA LYS A 67 -5.51 -1.57 0.51
C LYS A 67 -5.34 -3.02 0.92
N ALA A 68 -4.41 -3.31 1.84
CA ALA A 68 -4.20 -4.66 2.35
C ALA A 68 -5.44 -5.20 3.08
N ARG A 69 -6.07 -4.38 3.93
CA ARG A 69 -7.32 -4.74 4.62
C ARG A 69 -8.48 -5.00 3.65
N LEU A 70 -8.63 -4.16 2.63
CA LEU A 70 -9.65 -4.35 1.59
C LEU A 70 -9.40 -5.61 0.77
N ALA A 71 -8.15 -5.91 0.44
CA ALA A 71 -7.77 -7.14 -0.25
C ALA A 71 -8.09 -8.38 0.58
N ASP A 72 -7.74 -8.41 1.87
CA ASP A 72 -8.11 -9.50 2.79
C ASP A 72 -9.62 -9.67 2.89
N ASN A 73 -10.36 -8.58 3.11
CA ASN A 73 -11.82 -8.63 3.22
C ASN A 73 -12.47 -9.19 1.95
N ARG A 74 -12.03 -8.76 0.77
CA ARG A 74 -12.49 -9.30 -0.51
C ARG A 74 -12.13 -10.78 -0.65
N GLN A 75 -10.94 -11.19 -0.23
CA GLN A 75 -10.49 -12.58 -0.30
C GLN A 75 -11.29 -13.49 0.65
N ARG A 76 -11.65 -13.01 1.85
CA ARG A 76 -12.52 -13.70 2.80
C ARG A 76 -13.94 -13.87 2.24
N GLN A 77 -14.47 -12.86 1.56
CA GLN A 77 -15.78 -12.95 0.89
C GLN A 77 -15.77 -13.85 -0.35
N ARG A 78 -14.61 -13.99 -1.01
CA ARG A 78 -14.42 -14.85 -2.19
C ARG A 78 -14.13 -16.31 -1.86
N ARG A 79 -13.84 -16.66 -0.60
CA ARG A 79 -13.78 -18.06 -0.21
C ARG A 79 -15.21 -18.61 -0.16
N PRO A 80 -15.63 -19.50 -1.08
CA PRO A 80 -16.84 -20.27 -0.84
C PRO A 80 -16.66 -20.97 0.49
N ALA A 81 -17.69 -20.92 1.34
CA ALA A 81 -17.72 -21.66 2.59
C ALA A 81 -17.21 -23.08 2.31
N ASP A 82 -16.10 -23.44 2.93
CA ASP A 82 -15.48 -24.75 2.80
C ASP A 82 -16.56 -25.79 3.13
N LEU A 83 -17.07 -26.47 2.09
CA LEU A 83 -18.04 -27.57 2.18
C LEU A 83 -17.37 -28.84 2.74
N SER A 84 -16.41 -28.70 3.66
CA SER A 84 -15.84 -29.83 4.39
C SER A 84 -16.64 -30.01 5.67
N GLY A 85 -17.84 -30.60 5.56
CA GLY A 85 -18.64 -30.88 6.75
C GLY A 85 -20.00 -31.55 6.58
N VAL A 86 -20.56 -31.70 5.38
CA VAL A 86 -21.90 -32.30 5.22
C VAL A 86 -21.96 -33.32 4.07
N LEU A 87 -21.04 -34.29 4.07
CA LEU A 87 -21.14 -35.49 3.21
C LEU A 87 -20.75 -36.79 3.92
N ALA A 88 -20.99 -36.90 5.23
CA ALA A 88 -20.86 -38.17 5.92
C ALA A 88 -21.92 -38.32 7.02
N ARG A 89 -23.13 -38.73 6.61
CA ARG A 89 -24.00 -39.69 7.33
C ARG A 89 -25.31 -39.89 6.58
N LEU A 90 -25.21 -40.63 5.47
CA LEU A 90 -26.28 -41.51 5.03
C LEU A 90 -25.77 -42.95 5.25
N ALA A 91 -26.10 -43.53 6.39
CA ALA A 91 -26.07 -44.96 6.69
C ALA A 91 -26.76 -45.18 8.04
#